data_AF-A0A6P8YU19-F1
#
_entry.id   AF-A0A6P8YU19-F1
#
_cell.length_a   1.000
_cell.length_b   1.000
_cell.length_c   1.000
_cell.angle_alpha   90.00
_cell.angle_beta   90.00
_cell.angle_gamma   90.00
#
_symmetry.space_group_name_H-M   'P 1'
#
loop_
_entity.id
_entity.type
_entity.pdbx_description
1 polymer ?
#
loop_
_entity_poly.entity_id
_entity_poly.type
_entity_poly.pdbx_seq_one_letter_code
_entity_poly.pdbx_strand_id
1 'polypeptide(L)'
;MAHRNRVINLYKSLVHLGHDYPLGWDYFRPRLKAAFMKNKDVKDPEKIEQLIARGNFVVKEIETLYMLKKYRTLKKRYYSSENDLTISEFTKKIESDL
;
A
#
# COMPACT_ATOMS: atom_id res chain seq x y z
N MET A 1 -16.23 -9.50 23.94
CA MET A 1 -16.05 -10.51 22.87
C MET A 1 -15.89 -9.91 21.46
N ALA A 2 -16.43 -8.72 21.15
CA ALA A 2 -16.35 -8.10 19.80
C ALA A 2 -14.93 -7.77 19.33
N HIS A 3 -14.06 -7.22 20.19
CA HIS A 3 -12.73 -6.76 19.78
C HIS A 3 -11.79 -7.90 19.33
N ARG A 4 -11.85 -9.07 19.98
CA ARG A 4 -10.99 -10.22 19.63
C ARG A 4 -11.21 -10.66 18.19
N ASN A 5 -12.47 -10.80 17.77
CA ASN A 5 -12.81 -11.21 16.40
C ASN A 5 -12.35 -10.16 15.38
N ARG A 6 -12.51 -8.88 15.69
CA ARG A 6 -12.04 -7.79 14.83
C ARG A 6 -10.51 -7.82 14.65
N VAL A 7 -9.76 -8.03 15.73
CA VAL A 7 -8.28 -8.14 15.66
C VAL A 7 -7.86 -9.34 14.84
N ILE A 8 -8.51 -10.49 15.00
CA ILE A 8 -8.22 -11.71 14.22
C ILE A 8 -8.51 -11.47 12.73
N ASN A 9 -9.65 -10.85 12.41
CA ASN A 9 -10.01 -10.54 11.03
C ASN A 9 -9.00 -9.57 10.40
N LEU A 10 -8.63 -8.51 11.11
CA LEU A 10 -7.61 -7.57 10.66
C LEU A 10 -6.27 -8.27 10.39
N TYR A 11 -5.84 -9.17 11.27
CA TYR A 11 -4.61 -9.94 11.06
C TYR A 11 -4.68 -10.80 9.79
N LYS A 12 -5.80 -11.52 9.57
CA LYS A 12 -6.01 -12.33 8.37
C LYS A 12 -6.01 -11.49 7.09
N SER A 13 -6.69 -10.34 7.11
CA SER A 13 -6.71 -9.40 5.98
C SER A 13 -5.31 -8.90 5.64
N LEU A 14 -4.52 -8.49 6.66
CA LEU A 14 -3.15 -8.03 6.46
C LEU A 14 -2.21 -9.13 5.97
N VAL A 15 -2.38 -10.37 6.43
CA VAL A 15 -1.64 -11.53 5.91
C VAL A 15 -1.92 -11.72 4.42
N HIS A 16 -3.20 -11.68 4.02
CA HIS A 16 -3.59 -11.85 2.63
C HIS A 16 -3.02 -10.74 1.73
N LEU A 17 -3.17 -9.47 2.13
CA LEU A 17 -2.64 -8.32 1.40
C LEU A 17 -1.11 -8.26 1.39
N GLY A 18 -0.46 -8.80 2.42
CA GLY A 18 0.99 -8.83 2.56
C GLY A 18 1.71 -9.70 1.51
N HIS A 19 1.01 -10.63 0.86
CA HIS A 19 1.60 -11.45 -0.21
C HIS A 19 1.99 -10.63 -1.44
N ASP A 20 1.24 -9.59 -1.77
CA ASP A 20 1.49 -8.72 -2.92
C ASP A 20 2.41 -7.53 -2.59
N TYR A 21 2.98 -7.52 -1.38
CA TYR A 21 3.83 -6.43 -0.93
C TYR A 21 5.11 -6.34 -1.79
N PRO A 22 5.55 -5.14 -2.23
CA PRO A 22 6.66 -4.99 -3.18
C PRO A 22 8.00 -5.58 -2.73
N LEU A 23 8.26 -5.62 -1.42
CA LEU A 23 9.49 -6.19 -0.84
C LEU A 23 9.37 -7.70 -0.53
N GLY A 24 8.25 -8.32 -0.86
CA GLY A 24 8.00 -9.74 -0.68
C GLY A 24 7.43 -10.13 0.68
N TRP A 25 6.91 -11.37 0.73
CA TRP A 25 6.24 -11.94 1.90
C TRP A 25 7.18 -12.11 3.11
N ASP A 26 8.42 -12.55 2.87
CA ASP A 26 9.41 -12.79 3.93
C ASP A 26 9.83 -11.50 4.65
N TYR A 27 9.73 -10.35 3.96
CA TYR A 27 9.94 -9.05 4.57
C TYR A 27 8.73 -8.60 5.39
N PHE A 28 7.52 -8.79 4.86
CA PHE A 28 6.28 -8.28 5.45
C PHE A 28 5.83 -9.08 6.68
N ARG A 29 5.84 -10.41 6.59
CA ARG A 29 5.35 -11.34 7.63
C ARG A 29 5.98 -11.13 9.01
N PRO A 30 7.32 -11.08 9.18
CA PRO A 30 7.91 -10.89 10.50
C PRO A 30 7.56 -9.53 11.10
N ARG A 31 7.45 -8.48 10.28
CA ARG A 31 7.06 -7.13 10.73
C ARG A 31 5.60 -7.07 11.18
N LEU A 32 4.71 -7.71 10.44
CA LEU A 32 3.30 -7.86 10.83
C LEU A 32 3.20 -8.58 12.18
N LYS A 33 3.85 -9.73 12.32
CA LYS A 33 3.85 -10.51 13.57
C LYS A 33 4.40 -9.69 14.74
N ALA A 34 5.53 -9.00 14.55
CA ALA A 34 6.14 -8.17 15.58
C ALA A 34 5.20 -7.04 16.05
N ALA A 35 4.49 -6.39 15.14
CA ALA A 35 3.55 -5.31 15.47
C ALA A 35 2.36 -5.80 16.34
N PHE A 36 1.81 -6.97 16.03
CA PHE A 36 0.75 -7.57 16.84
C PHE A 36 1.27 -8.07 18.20
N MET A 37 2.45 -8.70 18.22
CA MET A 37 3.06 -9.19 19.46
C MET A 37 3.41 -8.05 20.42
N LYS A 38 3.84 -6.89 19.91
CA LYS A 38 4.13 -5.70 20.73
C LYS A 38 2.90 -5.20 21.51
N ASN A 39 1.69 -5.43 21.00
CA ASN A 39 0.45 -4.94 21.59
C ASN A 39 -0.41 -6.05 22.24
N LYS A 40 0.13 -7.25 22.45
CA LYS A 40 -0.63 -8.41 22.93
C LYS A 40 -1.25 -8.23 24.32
N ASP A 41 -0.59 -7.44 25.19
CA ASP A 41 -0.97 -7.28 26.60
C ASP A 41 -1.87 -6.05 26.84
N VAL A 42 -2.27 -5.34 25.77
CA VAL A 42 -3.17 -4.18 25.86
C VAL A 42 -4.59 -4.66 26.20
N LYS A 43 -5.11 -4.21 27.35
CA LYS A 43 -6.44 -4.59 27.86
C LYS A 43 -7.47 -3.45 27.80
N ASP A 44 -7.00 -2.22 27.61
CA ASP A 44 -7.86 -1.03 27.53
C ASP A 44 -8.66 -1.02 26.21
N PRO A 45 -10.01 -1.02 26.27
CA PRO A 45 -10.85 -1.08 25.08
C PRO A 45 -10.68 0.11 24.13
N GLU A 46 -10.48 1.32 24.63
CA GLU A 46 -10.29 2.50 23.76
C GLU A 46 -8.99 2.39 22.97
N LYS A 47 -7.92 1.96 23.65
CA LYS A 47 -6.62 1.74 23.02
C LYS A 47 -6.66 0.62 21.98
N ILE A 48 -7.44 -0.44 22.24
CA ILE A 48 -7.65 -1.52 21.26
C ILE A 48 -8.34 -0.98 20.01
N GLU A 49 -9.37 -0.15 20.16
CA GLU A 49 -10.05 0.48 19.01
C GLU A 49 -9.12 1.37 18.20
N GLN A 50 -8.30 2.19 18.85
CA GLN A 50 -7.30 3.03 18.17
C GLN A 50 -6.28 2.18 17.39
N LEU A 51 -5.82 1.07 17.97
CA LEU A 51 -4.90 0.14 17.31
C LEU A 51 -5.54 -0.55 16.10
N ILE A 52 -6.82 -0.95 16.21
CA ILE A 52 -7.57 -1.52 15.08
C ILE A 52 -7.74 -0.47 13.98
N ALA A 53 -8.09 0.76 14.33
CA ALA A 53 -8.22 1.87 13.37
C ALA A 53 -6.90 2.12 12.62
N ARG A 54 -5.77 2.11 13.33
CA ARG A 54 -4.44 2.20 12.73
C ARG A 54 -4.15 1.03 11.79
N GLY A 55 -4.51 -0.19 12.16
CA GLY A 55 -4.35 -1.35 11.28
C GLY A 55 -5.19 -1.26 10.01
N ASN A 56 -6.44 -0.77 10.11
CA ASN A 56 -7.31 -0.53 8.96
C ASN A 56 -6.76 0.56 8.03
N PHE A 57 -6.08 1.56 8.58
CA PHE A 57 -5.38 2.56 7.77
C PHE A 57 -4.26 1.92 6.94
N VAL A 58 -3.44 1.05 7.56
CA VAL A 58 -2.37 0.31 6.86
C VAL A 58 -2.93 -0.58 5.76
N VAL A 59 -4.09 -1.21 5.96
CA VAL A 59 -4.79 -1.97 4.90
C VAL A 59 -5.03 -1.09 3.67
N LYS A 60 -5.60 0.10 3.86
CA LYS A 60 -5.85 1.06 2.77
C LYS A 60 -4.57 1.54 2.08
N GLU A 61 -3.49 1.73 2.83
CA GLU A 61 -2.18 2.08 2.25
C GLU A 61 -1.67 0.98 1.32
N ILE A 62 -1.78 -0.30 1.72
CA ILE A 62 -1.34 -1.43 0.90
C ILE A 62 -2.20 -1.54 -0.37
N GLU A 63 -3.53 -1.39 -0.25
CA GLU A 63 -4.43 -1.35 -1.40
C GLU A 63 -4.07 -0.20 -2.36
N THR A 64 -3.75 0.98 -1.81
CA THR A 64 -3.33 2.14 -2.59
C THR A 64 -2.03 1.88 -3.34
N LEU A 65 -1.05 1.25 -2.70
CA LEU A 65 0.21 0.84 -3.33
C LEU A 65 -0.04 -0.12 -4.51
N TYR A 66 -0.95 -1.08 -4.33
CA TYR A 66 -1.35 -2.00 -5.40
C TYR A 66 -1.99 -1.25 -6.58
N MET A 67 -2.94 -0.36 -6.31
CA MET A 67 -3.59 0.46 -7.34
C MET A 67 -2.61 1.37 -8.07
N LEU A 68 -1.64 1.96 -7.34
CA LEU A 68 -0.60 2.79 -7.93
C LEU A 68 0.32 1.99 -8.86
N LYS A 69 0.70 0.75 -8.47
CA LYS A 69 1.46 -0.16 -9.33
C LYS A 69 0.69 -0.49 -10.61
N LYS A 70 -0.61 -0.78 -10.50
CA LYS A 70 -1.50 -1.03 -11.65
C LYS A 70 -1.59 0.20 -12.56
N TYR A 71 -1.83 1.37 -11.99
CA TYR A 71 -1.88 2.63 -12.73
C TYR A 71 -0.58 2.93 -13.46
N ARG A 72 0.59 2.80 -12.81
CA ARG A 72 1.90 2.98 -13.44
C ARG A 72 2.10 2.04 -14.64
N THR A 73 1.66 0.79 -14.50
CA THR A 73 1.74 -0.20 -15.58
C THR A 73 0.84 0.17 -16.76
N LEU A 74 -0.41 0.57 -16.49
CA LEU A 74 -1.34 1.02 -17.52
C LEU A 74 -0.85 2.29 -18.21
N LYS A 75 -0.41 3.28 -17.42
CA LYS A 75 0.12 4.54 -17.94
C LYS A 75 1.28 4.29 -18.91
N LYS A 76 2.20 3.40 -18.54
CA LYS A 76 3.33 3.01 -19.39
C LYS A 76 2.89 2.32 -20.68
N ARG A 77 1.79 1.56 -20.70
CA ARG A 77 1.35 0.84 -21.92
C ARG A 77 0.59 1.73 -22.90
N TYR A 78 -0.26 2.61 -22.40
CA TYR A 78 -1.16 3.41 -23.24
C TYR A 78 -0.61 4.79 -23.59
N TYR A 79 0.22 5.38 -22.72
CA TYR A 79 0.72 6.74 -22.91
C TYR A 79 2.21 6.81 -23.23
N SER A 80 2.91 5.68 -23.42
CA SER A 80 4.33 5.70 -23.81
C SER A 80 4.55 6.33 -25.18
N SER A 81 3.66 6.11 -26.15
CA SER A 81 3.80 6.68 -27.50
C SER A 81 3.37 8.15 -27.59
N GLU A 82 2.31 8.57 -26.88
CA GLU A 82 1.79 9.95 -26.94
C GLU A 82 2.63 10.93 -26.11
N ASN A 83 3.17 10.51 -24.95
CA ASN A 83 4.04 11.37 -24.16
C ASN A 83 5.42 11.56 -24.79
N ASP A 84 5.97 10.54 -25.46
CA ASP A 84 7.26 10.68 -26.13
C ASP A 84 7.16 11.64 -27.33
N LEU A 85 6.05 11.62 -28.07
CA LEU A 85 5.76 12.57 -29.15
C LEU A 85 5.62 14.00 -28.62
N THR A 86 4.79 14.23 -27.60
CA THR A 86 4.58 15.58 -27.03
C THR A 86 5.84 16.17 -26.37
N ILE A 87 6.65 15.34 -25.68
CA ILE A 87 7.94 15.78 -25.13
C ILE A 87 8.93 16.07 -26.25
N SER A 88 8.96 15.26 -27.31
CA SER A 88 9.82 15.51 -28.48
C SER A 88 9.44 16.77 -29.25
N GLU A 89 8.15 17.08 -29.33
CA GLU A 89 7.63 18.30 -29.97
C GLU A 89 7.95 19.54 -29.13
N PHE A 90 7.81 19.45 -27.81
CA PHE A 90 8.13 20.54 -26.90
C PHE A 90 9.64 20.82 -26.84
N THR A 91 10.48 19.79 -26.82
CA THR A 91 11.95 19.92 -26.85
C THR A 91 12.45 20.52 -28.16
N LYS A 92 11.93 20.06 -29.31
CA LYS A 92 12.22 20.67 -30.61
C LYS A 92 11.83 22.15 -30.67
N LYS A 93 10.71 22.52 -30.06
CA LYS A 93 10.26 23.91 -30.00
C LYS A 93 11.22 24.79 -29.17
N ILE A 94 11.73 24.28 -28.05
CA ILE A 94 12.72 25.00 -27.24
C ILE A 94 14.04 25.16 -27.99
N GLU A 95 14.50 24.12 -28.69
CA GLU A 95 15.73 24.18 -29.50
C GLU A 95 15.60 25.10 -30.71
N SER A 96 14.41 25.27 -31.29
CA SER A 96 14.18 26.22 -32.38
C SER A 96 14.04 27.67 -31.95
N ASP A 97 13.67 27.90 -30.68
CA ASP A 97 13.47 29.23 -30.08
C ASP A 97 14.77 29.80 -29.45
N LEU A 98 15.88 29.05 -29.49
CA LEU A 98 17.24 29.43 -29.05
C LEU A 98 18.15 29.76 -30.24
#